data_AF-A0A3D1IK96-F1
#
_entry.id   AF-A0A3D1IK96-F1
#
_cell.length_a   1.000
_cell.length_b   1.000
_cell.length_c   1.000
_cell.angle_alpha   90.00
_cell.angle_beta   90.00
_cell.angle_gamma   90.00
#
_symmetry.space_group_name_H-M   'P 1'
#
loop_
_entity.id
_entity.type
_entity.pdbx_description
1 polymer ?
#
loop_
_entity_poly.entity_id
_entity_poly.type
_entity_poly.pdbx_seq_one_letter_code
_entity_poly.pdbx_strand_id
1 'polypeptide(L)' 'GGPAARLADHSIKHVEVLEYPEFGMEAIWNIEVEDFPAFIIVDDKGNDFFTKLLETKPVTFIRSS' A
#
# COMPACT_ATOMS: atom_id res chain seq x y z
N GLY A 1 -3.34 -2.38 4.33
CA GLY A 1 -4.19 -1.17 4.42
C GLY A 1 -5.62 -1.59 4.67
N GLY A 2 -6.42 -0.78 5.38
CA GLY A 2 -7.82 -1.06 5.74
C GLY A 2 -8.87 0.04 5.53
N PRO A 3 -8.55 1.35 5.39
CA PRO A 3 -9.57 2.40 5.35
C PRO A 3 -10.15 2.63 3.93
N ALA A 4 -10.54 1.56 3.23
CA ALA A 4 -11.00 1.65 1.82
C ALA A 4 -12.20 2.59 1.64
N ALA A 5 -13.20 2.52 2.52
CA ALA A 5 -14.38 3.39 2.47
C ALA A 5 -14.04 4.88 2.62
N ARG A 6 -13.10 5.22 3.50
CA ARG A 6 -12.64 6.61 3.70
C ARG A 6 -11.84 7.13 2.50
N LEU A 7 -11.00 6.28 1.91
CA LEU A 7 -10.24 6.65 0.71
C LEU A 7 -11.18 6.90 -0.47
N ALA A 8 -12.20 6.05 -0.64
CA ALA A 8 -13.21 6.23 -1.67
C ALA A 8 -14.00 7.54 -1.49
N ASP A 9 -14.40 7.88 -0.26
CA ASP A 9 -15.21 9.07 0.01
C ASP A 9 -14.41 10.38 -0.10
N HIS A 10 -13.16 10.41 0.39
CA HIS A 10 -12.42 11.66 0.53
C HIS A 10 -11.32 11.86 -0.50
N SER A 11 -10.69 10.78 -0.99
CA SER A 11 -9.47 10.88 -1.79
C SER A 11 -9.64 10.49 -3.25
N ILE A 12 -10.64 9.68 -3.61
CA ILE A 12 -10.91 9.29 -5.02
C ILE A 12 -11.95 10.25 -5.62
N LYS A 13 -11.58 10.94 -6.70
CA LYS A 13 -12.42 11.96 -7.36
C LYS A 13 -13.04 11.47 -8.66
N HIS A 14 -12.32 10.63 -9.39
CA HIS A 14 -12.80 10.03 -10.62
C HIS A 14 -12.29 8.59 -10.76
N VAL A 15 -13.09 7.74 -11.42
CA VAL A 15 -12.76 6.34 -11.71
C VAL A 15 -13.31 6.01 -13.09
N GLU A 16 -12.44 5.60 -14.00
CA GLU A 16 -12.81 5.08 -15.32
C GLU A 16 -11.98 3.83 -15.69
N VAL A 17 -12.56 2.95 -16.50
CA VAL A 17 -11.84 1.79 -17.03
C VAL A 17 -10.94 2.28 -18.16
N LEU A 18 -9.63 2.07 -18.00
CA LEU A 18 -8.64 2.41 -19.02
C LEU A 18 -8.52 1.27 -20.04
N GLU A 19 -8.34 0.04 -19.58
CA GLU A 19 -8.15 -1.15 -20.44
C GLU A 19 -8.72 -2.43 -19.80
N TYR A 20 -9.04 -3.41 -20.65
CA TYR A 20 -9.51 -4.76 -20.29
C TYR A 20 -10.77 -4.83 -19.41
N PRO A 21 -11.91 -4.26 -19.84
CA PRO A 21 -13.16 -4.29 -19.07
C PRO A 21 -13.67 -5.70 -18.75
N GLU A 22 -13.27 -6.71 -19.53
CA GLU A 22 -13.62 -8.11 -19.31
C GLU A 22 -13.10 -8.70 -17.99
N PHE A 23 -12.05 -8.11 -17.38
CA PHE A 23 -11.52 -8.54 -16.08
C PHE A 23 -12.32 -7.97 -14.90
N GLY A 24 -13.38 -7.20 -15.15
CA GLY A 24 -14.26 -6.68 -14.11
C GLY A 24 -13.50 -5.81 -13.12
N MET A 25 -13.45 -6.20 -11.84
CA MET A 25 -12.75 -5.43 -10.79
C MET A 25 -11.23 -5.40 -10.97
N GLU A 26 -10.65 -6.32 -11.75
CA GLU A 26 -9.21 -6.43 -11.99
C GLU A 26 -8.75 -5.70 -13.27
N ALA A 27 -9.65 -4.99 -13.95
CA ALA A 27 -9.33 -4.16 -15.10
C ALA A 27 -8.29 -3.08 -14.74
N ILE A 28 -7.66 -2.48 -15.76
CA ILE A 28 -6.78 -1.32 -15.53
C ILE A 28 -7.67 -0.09 -15.35
N TRP A 29 -7.53 0.61 -14.22
CA TRP A 29 -8.33 1.78 -13.88
C TRP A 29 -7.48 3.05 -13.95
N ASN A 30 -8.01 4.08 -14.60
CA ASN A 30 -7.53 5.44 -14.45
C ASN A 30 -8.30 6.10 -13.30
N ILE A 31 -7.59 6.55 -12.27
CA ILE A 31 -8.19 7.19 -11.09
C ILE A 31 -7.58 8.56 -10.89
N GLU A 32 -8.44 9.55 -10.63
CA GLU A 32 -8.02 10.86 -10.19
C GLU A 32 -8.15 10.94 -8.68
N VAL A 33 -7.09 11.39 -8.01
CA VAL A 33 -7.03 11.45 -6.55
C VAL A 33 -6.58 12.81 -6.05
N GLU A 34 -7.08 13.20 -4.89
CA GLU A 34 -6.70 14.42 -4.17
C GLU A 34 -6.43 14.05 -2.70
N ASP A 35 -5.39 14.65 -2.10
CA ASP A 35 -5.00 14.42 -0.70
C ASP A 35 -4.87 12.93 -0.32
N PHE A 36 -4.36 12.10 -1.23
CA PHE A 36 -4.20 10.67 -1.01
C PHE A 36 -3.00 10.38 -0.09
N PRO A 37 -3.21 9.84 1.13
CA PRO A 37 -2.13 9.63 2.07
C PRO A 37 -1.24 8.46 1.65
N ALA A 38 0.07 8.70 1.60
CA ALA A 38 1.08 7.68 1.32
C ALA A 38 2.39 7.95 2.07
N PHE A 39 3.21 6.91 2.19
CA PHE A 39 4.57 7.01 2.72
C PHE A 39 5.55 6.51 1.66
N ILE A 40 6.73 7.13 1.58
CA ILE A 40 7.84 6.61 0.78
C ILE A 40 8.42 5.41 1.55
N ILE A 41 8.19 4.21 1.02
CA ILE A 41 8.70 2.97 1.59
C ILE A 41 10.08 2.63 1.04
N VAL A 42 10.23 2.76 -0.28
CA VAL A 42 11.51 2.57 -0.98
C VAL A 42 11.77 3.81 -1.82
N ASP A 43 12.99 4.32 -1.78
CA ASP A 43 13.41 5.46 -2.61
C ASP A 43 14.34 5.02 -3.77
N ASP A 44 14.66 5.98 -4.63
CA ASP A 44 15.53 5.81 -5.80
C ASP A 44 17.03 5.71 -5.47
N LYS A 45 17.40 5.75 -4.18
CA LYS A 45 18.78 5.68 -3.67
C LYS A 45 19.10 4.34 -3.03
N GLY A 46 18.15 3.40 -3.08
CA GLY A 46 18.29 2.06 -2.49
C GLY A 46 17.96 2.03 -0.99
N ASN A 47 17.32 3.06 -0.43
CA ASN A 47 16.82 3.00 0.93
C ASN A 47 15.47 2.28 0.96
N ASP A 48 15.30 1.38 1.93
CA ASP A 48 14.04 0.70 2.23
C ASP A 48 13.71 0.85 3.72
N PHE A 49 12.53 1.39 4.01
CA PHE A 49 12.02 1.63 5.36
C PHE A 49 11.97 0.35 6.22
N PHE A 50 11.70 -0.80 5.62
CA PHE A 50 11.48 -2.05 6.36
C PHE A 50 12.75 -2.85 6.62
N THR A 51 13.87 -2.57 5.95
CA THR A 51 15.11 -3.38 6.05
C THR A 51 15.56 -3.55 7.52
N LYS A 52 15.66 -2.46 8.29
CA LYS A 52 16.09 -2.52 9.70
C LYS A 52 15.09 -3.21 10.64
N LEU A 53 13.79 -3.15 10.31
CA LEU A 53 12.74 -3.77 11.13
C LEU A 53 12.71 -5.29 10.96
N LEU A 54 13.08 -5.77 9.77
CA LEU A 54 13.12 -7.19 9.44
C LEU A 54 14.43 -7.86 9.89
N GLU A 55 15.51 -7.10 10.08
CA GLU A 55 16.79 -7.60 10.60
C GLU A 55 16.76 -7.93 12.10
N THR A 56 15.92 -7.24 12.87
CA THR A 56 15.73 -7.54 14.30
C THR A 56 14.88 -8.80 14.49
N LYS A 57 15.53 -9.97 14.56
CA LYS A 57 14.87 -11.20 15.03
C LYS A 57 14.33 -10.98 16.44
N PRO A 58 13.09 -11.41 16.74
CA PRO A 58 12.58 -11.35 18.10
C PRO A 58 13.49 -12.18 19.01
N VAL A 59 13.89 -11.60 20.14
CA VAL A 59 14.67 -12.28 21.18
C VAL A 59 13.90 -13.53 21.58
N THR A 60 14.43 -14.71 21.23
CA THR A 60 13.85 -15.98 21.67
C THR A 60 14.06 -16.08 23.18
N PHE A 61 13.01 -15.83 23.97
CA PHE A 61 13.00 -16.15 25.39
C PHE A 61 12.99 -17.67 25.54
N ILE A 62 14.18 -18.28 25.60
CA ILE A 62 14.31 -19.67 26.03
C ILE A 62 14.04 -19.65 27.54
N ARG A 63 12.85 -20.08 27.95
CA ARG A 63 12.61 -20.48 29.34
C ARG A 63 13.41 -21.76 29.58
N SER A 64 14.52 -21.66 30.31
CA SER A 64 15.12 -22.84 30.94
C SER A 64 14.15 -23.32 32.01
N SER A 65 13.58 -24.50 31.78
CA SER A 65 13.05 -25.37 32.84
C SER A 65 14.17 -25.83 33.77
#